data_AF-A0A7C4Y1P8-F1
#
_entry.id   AF-A0A7C4Y1P8-F1
#
_cell.length_a   1.000
_cell.length_b   1.000
_cell.length_c   1.000
_cell.angle_alpha   90.00
_cell.angle_beta   90.00
_cell.angle_gamma   90.00
#
_symmetry.space_group_name_H-M   'P 1'
#
loop_
_entity.id
_entity.type
_entity.pdbx_description
1 polymer ?
#
loop_
_entity_poly.entity_id
_entity_poly.type
_entity_poly.pdbx_seq_one_letter_code
_entity_poly.pdbx_strand_id
1 'polypeptide(L)' 'MITIYEILLAIASVLIYPGLIFLIISGLLTQWFIRKLVGRLQNRIGPKYVGPLGLAQPFADV' A
#
# COMPACT_ATOMS: atom_id res chain seq x y z
N MET A 1 -26.13 -2.90 25.48
CA MET A 1 -26.54 -1.76 24.64
C MET A 1 -25.29 -1.25 23.97
N ILE A 2 -25.18 -1.41 22.64
CA ILE A 2 -24.02 -0.90 21.90
C ILE A 2 -24.06 0.62 21.96
N THR A 3 -22.96 1.25 22.37
CA THR A 3 -22.88 2.71 22.41
C THR A 3 -22.49 3.23 21.03
N ILE A 4 -22.89 4.48 20.70
CA ILE A 4 -22.54 5.13 19.43
C ILE A 4 -21.02 5.15 19.21
N TYR A 5 -20.23 5.25 20.29
CA TYR A 5 -18.77 5.19 20.25
C TYR A 5 -18.24 3.85 19.72
N GLU A 6 -18.86 2.72 20.07
CA GLU A 6 -18.43 1.42 19.57
C GLU A 6 -18.70 1.23 18.09
N ILE A 7 -19.82 1.76 17.59
CA ILE A 7 -20.15 1.75 16.16
C ILE A 7 -19.13 2.60 15.39
N LEU A 8 -18.80 3.77 15.90
CA LEU A 8 -17.81 4.66 15.28
C LEU A 8 -16.41 4.00 15.22
N LEU A 9 -16.00 3.35 16.31
CA LEU A 9 -14.74 2.62 16.38
C LEU A 9 -14.71 1.41 15.43
N ALA A 10 -15.81 0.67 15.31
CA ALA A 10 -15.92 -0.45 14.37
C ALA A 10 -15.83 0.01 12.90
N ILE A 11 -16.47 1.13 12.55
CA ILE A 11 -16.36 1.71 11.20
C ILE A 11 -14.92 2.18 10.94
N ALA A 12 -14.30 2.84 11.91
CA ALA A 12 -12.92 3.32 11.80
C ALA A 12 -11.91 2.17 11.64
N SER A 13 -12.09 1.05 12.34
CA SER A 13 -11.19 -0.11 12.23
C SER A 13 -11.28 -0.81 10.88
N VAL A 14 -12.48 -0.90 10.29
CA VAL A 14 -12.71 -1.47 8.95
C VAL A 14 -12.17 -0.57 7.83
N LEU A 15 -12.10 0.75 8.04
CA LEU A 15 -11.57 1.68 7.03
C LEU A 15 -10.05 1.86 7.14
N ILE A 16 -9.53 2.03 8.35
CA ILE A 16 -8.16 2.54 8.57
C ILE A 16 -7.18 1.39 8.81
N TYR A 17 -7.34 0.64 9.91
CA TYR A 17 -6.45 -0.47 10.28
C TYR A 17 -7.21 -1.50 11.12
N PRO A 18 -7.16 -2.81 10.79
CA PRO A 18 -6.46 -3.45 9.67
C PRO A 18 -7.19 -3.35 8.31
N GLY A 19 -8.11 -2.40 8.21
CA GLY A 19 -9.05 -2.21 7.13
C GLY A 19 -8.53 -1.86 5.72
N LEU A 20 -9.44 -1.30 4.92
CA LEU A 20 -9.28 -1.09 3.49
C LEU A 20 -8.07 -0.22 3.11
N ILE A 21 -7.83 0.89 3.81
CA ILE A 21 -6.71 1.80 3.50
C ILE A 21 -5.37 1.09 3.73
N PHE A 22 -5.26 0.33 4.82
CA PHE A 22 -4.06 -0.44 5.13
C PHE A 22 -3.77 -1.50 4.05
N LEU A 23 -4.79 -2.22 3.59
CA LEU A 23 -4.65 -3.23 2.53
C LEU A 23 -4.20 -2.61 1.20
N ILE A 24 -4.75 -1.45 0.80
CA ILE A 24 -4.34 -0.75 -0.42
C ILE A 24 -2.89 -0.30 -0.33
N ILE A 25 -2.51 0.38 0.76
CA ILE A 25 -1.15 0.89 0.93
C ILE A 25 -0.14 -0.26 0.99
N SER A 26 -0.44 -1.32 1.75
CA SER A 26 0.43 -2.49 1.83
C SER A 26 0.58 -3.18 0.48
N GLY A 27 -0.50 -3.36 -0.28
CA GLY A 27 -0.46 -3.92 -1.64
C GLY A 27 0.45 -3.12 -2.58
N LEU A 28 0.28 -1.80 -2.63
CA LEU A 28 1.09 -0.90 -3.46
C LEU A 28 2.58 -0.97 -3.06
N LEU A 29 2.88 -0.94 -1.75
CA LEU A 29 4.25 -1.04 -1.25
C LEU A 29 4.89 -2.40 -1.57
N THR A 30 4.14 -3.50 -1.43
CA THR A 30 4.63 -4.85 -1.76
C THR A 30 4.91 -4.97 -3.26
N GLN A 31 4.03 -4.46 -4.13
CA GLN A 31 4.26 -4.44 -5.57
C GLN A 31 5.52 -3.63 -5.96
N TRP A 32 5.70 -2.44 -5.37
CA TRP A 32 6.92 -1.66 -5.55
C TRP A 32 8.18 -2.43 -5.11
N PHE A 33 8.12 -3.04 -3.93
CA PHE A 33 9.23 -3.77 -3.34
C PHE A 33 9.65 -4.97 -4.21
N ILE A 34 8.69 -5.80 -4.62
CA ILE A 34 8.96 -6.97 -5.48
C ILE A 34 9.59 -6.52 -6.80
N ARG A 35 9.09 -5.46 -7.43
CA ARG A 35 9.66 -4.95 -8.70
C ARG A 35 11.09 -4.44 -8.53
N LYS A 36 11.43 -3.79 -7.41
CA LYS A 36 12.81 -3.42 -7.10
C LYS A 36 13.69 -4.64 -6.84
N LEU A 37 13.19 -5.62 -6.10
CA LEU A 37 13.92 -6.85 -5.76
C LEU A 37 14.24 -7.64 -7.03
N VAL A 38 13.21 -7.95 -7.83
CA VAL A 38 13.36 -8.70 -9.09
C VAL A 38 14.25 -7.95 -10.09
N GLY A 39 14.13 -6.62 -10.18
CA GLY A 39 15.03 -5.82 -11.00
C GLY A 39 16.50 -6.01 -10.61
N ARG A 40 16.82 -5.93 -9.31
CA ARG A 40 18.18 -6.15 -8.82
C ARG A 40 18.68 -7.58 -9.04
N LEU A 41 17.82 -8.58 -8.85
CA LEU A 41 18.15 -9.98 -9.13
C LEU A 41 18.48 -10.21 -10.61
N GLN A 42 17.80 -9.50 -11.52
CA GLN A 42 18.03 -9.56 -12.96
C GLN A 42 19.14 -8.62 -13.45
N ASN A 43 19.92 -8.04 -12.54
CA ASN A 43 20.94 -7.02 -12.82
C ASN A 43 20.43 -5.86 -13.70
N ARG A 44 19.15 -5.49 -13.52
CA ARG A 44 18.51 -4.36 -14.19
C ARG A 44 18.00 -3.35 -13.18
N ILE A 45 17.75 -2.16 -13.68
CA ILE A 45 17.21 -1.08 -12.90
C ILE A 45 15.70 -1.30 -12.70
N GLY A 46 15.28 -1.36 -11.43
CA GLY A 46 13.87 -1.39 -11.04
C GLY A 46 13.16 -0.03 -11.21
N PRO A 47 11.91 0.11 -10.74
CA PRO A 47 11.11 1.34 -10.86
C PRO A 47 11.83 2.57 -10.24
N LYS A 48 11.95 3.65 -11.03
CA LYS A 48 12.60 4.92 -10.65
C LYS A 48 11.87 6.19 -11.12
N TYR A 49 10.83 6.06 -11.95
CA TYR A 49 10.31 7.20 -12.72
C TYR A 49 9.23 8.01 -12.01
N VAL A 50 8.34 7.37 -11.24
CA VAL A 50 7.20 8.06 -10.62
C VAL A 50 7.40 8.18 -9.10
N GLY A 51 7.61 9.41 -8.64
CA GLY A 51 7.82 9.76 -7.22
C GLY A 51 9.24 9.48 -6.70
N PRO A 52 9.53 9.85 -5.44
CA PRO A 52 10.83 9.59 -4.83
C PRO A 52 11.09 8.07 -4.79
N LEU A 53 12.24 7.64 -5.31
CA LEU A 53 12.63 6.22 -5.39
C LEU A 53 11.65 5.31 -6.17
N GLY A 54 10.71 5.87 -6.96
CA GLY A 54 9.69 5.12 -7.69
C GLY A 54 8.50 4.65 -6.85
N LEU A 55 8.33 5.16 -5.61
CA LEU A 55 7.30 4.69 -4.67
C LEU A 55 5.87 4.90 -5.17
N ALA A 56 5.62 5.93 -5.98
CA ALA A 56 4.32 6.21 -6.54
C ALA A 56 4.06 5.45 -7.85
N GLN A 57 5.03 4.69 -8.34
CA GLN A 57 4.89 3.94 -9.59
C GLN A 57 3.79 2.87 -9.57
N PRO A 58 3.57 2.09 -8.49
CA PRO A 58 2.43 1.17 -8.43
C PRO A 58 1.08 1.90 -8.40
N PHE A 59 1.02 3.13 -7.88
CA PHE A 59 -0.21 3.93 -7.89
C PHE A 59 -0.53 4.46 -9.29
N ALA A 60 0.50 4.82 -10.07
CA ALA A 60 0.33 5.25 -11.46
C ALA A 60 0.04 4.10 -12.44
N ASP A 61 0.34 2.86 -12.04
CA ASP A 61 0.08 1.66 -12.83
C ASP A 61 -1.33 1.07 -12.61
N VAL A 62 -2.03 1.50 -11.55
CA VAL A 62 -3.44 1.18 -11.28
C VAL A 62 -4.33 2.16 -12.03
#